data_AF-A0A382JKS5-F1
#
_entry.id   AF-A0A382JKS5-F1
#
_cell.length_a   1.000
_cell.length_b   1.000
_cell.length_c   1.000
_cell.angle_alpha   90.00
_cell.angle_beta   90.00
_cell.angle_gamma   90.00
#
_symmetry.space_group_name_H-M   'P 1'
#
loop_
_entity.id
_entity.type
_entity.pdbx_description
1 polymer ?
#
loop_
_entity_poly.entity_id
_entity_poly.type
_entity_poly.pdbx_seq_one_letter_code
_entity_poly.pdbx_strand_id
1 'polypeptide(L)'
;MITEDAGSTPRDAGAWILVDREATLGTLGGGQLEQIAEDAAKEFLDDPRCGRRSTLRCVLGPDARQCCGGAVKLALELLDANAAPWLKKAADSIQSDTDDAVLFPTRDVSATPRVISASRSVSPASGVHLQSLRDPRPRLFLFGAGHVGRSLCTIASQLPLRLMALDSRDAMRALIPHADNVTVANMTEPESCVGSIPRNAAVLVMTHSHELDYELCRALLKRDDLAFIGLIGSHSKAARFRHRLRKDG
;
A
#
# COMPACT_ATOMS: atom_id res chain seq x y z
N MET A 1 -3.86 3.35 17.19
CA MET A 1 -3.63 3.99 15.86
C MET A 1 -3.56 5.50 15.99
N ILE A 2 -2.83 6.19 15.11
CA ILE A 2 -2.83 7.67 15.00
C ILE A 2 -4.10 8.09 14.28
N THR A 3 -4.91 8.92 14.96
CA THR A 3 -6.19 9.44 14.42
C THR A 3 -6.10 10.88 13.96
N GLU A 4 -5.18 11.65 14.56
CA GLU A 4 -4.87 13.04 14.23
C GLU A 4 -3.35 13.23 14.44
N ASP A 5 -2.72 14.02 13.58
CA ASP A 5 -1.34 14.45 13.68
C ASP A 5 -1.23 15.96 13.39
N ALA A 6 -0.25 16.62 14.00
CA ALA A 6 0.01 18.03 13.81
C ALA A 6 1.51 18.33 13.94
N GLY A 7 2.03 19.20 13.07
CA GLY A 7 3.46 19.50 13.02
C GLY A 7 4.28 18.33 12.47
N SER A 8 5.55 18.23 12.85
CA SER A 8 6.42 17.14 12.40
C SER A 8 6.25 15.91 13.29
N THR A 9 5.73 14.83 12.73
CA THR A 9 5.54 13.54 13.40
C THR A 9 6.27 12.42 12.63
N PRO A 10 6.69 11.31 13.29
CA PRO A 10 7.37 10.19 12.62
C PRO A 10 6.50 9.47 11.57
N ARG A 11 5.18 9.47 11.80
CA ARG A 11 4.15 8.88 10.94
C ARG A 11 2.88 9.74 11.00
N ASP A 12 2.11 9.68 9.94
CA ASP A 12 0.86 10.43 9.77
C ASP A 12 -0.35 9.66 10.34
N ALA A 13 -1.51 10.31 10.38
CA ALA A 13 -2.79 9.66 10.67
C ALA A 13 -3.03 8.42 9.80
N GLY A 14 -3.55 7.37 10.43
CA GLY A 14 -3.74 6.04 9.84
C GLY A 14 -2.59 5.07 10.11
N ALA A 15 -1.44 5.52 10.64
CA ALA A 15 -0.44 4.61 11.16
C ALA A 15 -0.96 3.87 12.41
N TRP A 16 -0.66 2.58 12.53
CA TRP A 16 -1.14 1.75 13.62
C TRP A 16 -0.07 0.75 14.07
N ILE A 17 -0.24 0.32 15.31
CA ILE A 17 0.38 -0.87 15.89
C ILE A 17 -0.73 -1.75 16.44
N LEU A 18 -0.52 -3.06 16.41
CA LEU A 18 -1.33 -4.06 17.09
C LEU A 18 -0.47 -4.59 18.23
N VAL A 19 -0.99 -4.53 19.44
CA VAL A 19 -0.29 -4.94 20.66
C VAL A 19 -1.07 -6.08 21.27
N ASP A 20 -0.41 -7.22 21.49
CA ASP A 20 -0.88 -8.25 22.39
C ASP A 20 0.06 -8.33 23.61
N ARG A 21 -0.08 -9.38 24.43
CA ARG A 21 0.71 -9.53 25.67
C ARG A 21 2.17 -9.91 25.42
N GLU A 22 2.48 -10.46 24.25
CA GLU A 22 3.79 -11.05 23.93
C GLU A 22 4.52 -10.28 22.83
N ALA A 23 3.78 -9.61 21.94
CA ALA A 23 4.32 -9.00 20.74
C ALA A 23 3.58 -7.73 20.32
N THR A 24 4.31 -6.91 19.56
CA THR A 24 3.78 -5.76 18.83
C THR A 24 4.00 -5.95 17.33
N LEU A 25 2.97 -5.68 16.54
CA LEU A 25 3.01 -5.68 15.08
C LEU A 25 2.78 -4.25 14.56
N GLY A 26 3.54 -3.84 13.54
CA GLY A 26 3.44 -2.51 12.93
C GLY A 26 4.42 -1.52 13.55
N THR A 27 4.29 -0.24 13.20
CA THR A 27 5.09 0.82 13.81
C THR A 27 4.39 2.18 13.74
N LEU A 28 4.56 2.98 14.78
CA LEU A 28 4.18 4.40 14.82
C LEU A 28 5.35 5.33 14.43
N GLY A 29 6.45 4.74 13.96
CA GLY A 29 7.71 5.42 13.65
C GLY A 29 8.80 5.20 14.72
N GLY A 30 8.56 4.31 15.68
CA GLY A 30 9.53 3.91 16.70
C GLY A 30 9.77 4.93 17.82
N GLY A 31 10.77 4.63 18.65
CA GLY A 31 11.19 5.49 19.76
C GLY A 31 10.16 5.58 20.90
N GLN A 32 10.19 6.69 21.64
CA GLN A 32 9.39 6.88 22.85
C GLN A 32 7.86 6.83 22.60
N LEU A 33 7.40 7.27 21.43
CA LEU A 33 5.97 7.26 21.08
C LEU A 33 5.45 5.82 21.04
N GLU A 34 6.25 4.91 20.48
CA GLU A 34 5.89 3.49 20.38
C GLU A 34 5.84 2.85 21.77
N GLN A 35 6.82 3.13 22.64
CA GLN A 35 6.82 2.66 24.03
C GLN A 35 5.60 3.17 24.81
N ILE A 36 5.29 4.47 24.73
CA ILE A 36 4.10 5.06 25.38
C ILE A 36 2.82 4.39 24.87
N ALA A 37 2.73 4.11 23.57
CA ALA A 37 1.56 3.46 22.98
C ALA A 37 1.43 2.00 23.43
N GLU A 38 2.53 1.26 23.52
CA GLU A 38 2.55 -0.12 24.02
C GLU A 38 2.19 -0.22 25.50
N ASP A 39 2.77 0.63 26.34
CA ASP A 39 2.49 0.66 27.78
C ASP A 39 1.01 1.00 28.02
N ALA A 40 0.51 2.04 27.35
CA ALA A 40 -0.91 2.42 27.42
C ALA A 40 -1.83 1.30 26.91
N ALA A 41 -1.43 0.56 25.87
CA ALA A 41 -2.21 -0.57 25.34
C ALA A 41 -2.25 -1.74 26.33
N LYS A 42 -1.13 -2.07 26.98
CA LYS A 42 -1.06 -3.13 27.99
C LYS A 42 -1.87 -2.78 29.23
N GLU A 43 -1.75 -1.56 29.74
CA GLU A 43 -2.59 -1.07 30.84
C GLU A 43 -4.08 -1.12 30.47
N PHE A 44 -4.42 -0.75 29.23
CA PHE A 44 -5.79 -0.80 28.73
C PHE A 44 -6.33 -2.24 28.64
N LEU A 45 -5.50 -3.22 28.23
CA LEU A 45 -5.88 -4.64 28.21
C LEU A 45 -6.16 -5.21 29.60
N ASP A 46 -5.48 -4.70 30.64
CA ASP A 46 -5.59 -5.22 32.00
C ASP A 46 -6.65 -4.51 32.86
N ASP A 47 -7.21 -3.36 32.44
CA ASP A 47 -8.28 -2.68 33.19
C ASP A 47 -9.67 -3.29 32.85
N PRO A 48 -10.31 -4.04 33.76
CA PRO A 48 -11.61 -4.65 33.50
C PRO A 48 -12.78 -3.65 33.41
N ARG A 49 -12.54 -2.38 33.75
CA ARG A 49 -13.53 -1.29 33.67
C ARG A 49 -13.42 -0.51 32.38
N CYS A 50 -12.39 -0.77 31.58
CA CYS A 50 -12.20 -0.06 30.34
C CYS A 50 -13.30 -0.43 29.33
N GLY A 51 -13.79 0.57 28.60
CA GLY A 51 -14.69 0.33 27.47
C GLY A 51 -13.94 -0.26 26.28
N ARG A 52 -14.56 -0.29 25.10
CA ARG A 52 -13.87 -0.75 23.88
C ARG A 52 -12.78 0.22 23.40
N ARG A 53 -12.83 1.49 23.83
CA ARG A 53 -11.93 2.54 23.32
C ARG A 53 -11.39 3.45 24.40
N SER A 54 -10.12 3.84 24.23
CA SER A 54 -9.47 4.94 24.94
C SER A 54 -8.74 5.85 23.94
N THR A 55 -8.48 7.09 24.33
CA THR A 55 -7.69 8.03 23.53
C THR A 55 -6.65 8.72 24.38
N LEU A 56 -5.45 8.89 23.85
CA LEU A 56 -4.41 9.71 24.47
C LEU A 56 -3.81 10.68 23.46
N ARG A 57 -3.31 11.81 23.97
CA ARG A 57 -2.59 12.81 23.17
C ARG A 57 -1.14 12.82 23.60
N CYS A 58 -0.24 12.65 22.63
CA CYS A 58 1.20 12.69 22.85
C CYS A 58 1.75 13.96 22.18
N VAL A 59 2.35 14.85 22.98
CA VAL A 59 3.14 15.96 22.45
C VAL A 59 4.56 15.44 22.25
N LEU A 60 5.05 15.56 21.02
CA LEU A 60 6.40 15.17 20.65
C LEU A 60 7.30 16.37 20.89
N GLY A 61 8.46 16.14 21.48
CA GLY A 61 9.43 17.19 21.73
C GLY A 61 10.64 16.71 22.51
N PRO A 62 11.58 17.63 22.83
CA PRO A 62 12.81 17.30 23.55
C PRO A 62 12.53 16.65 24.91
N ASP A 63 11.49 17.11 25.60
CA ASP A 63 11.06 16.58 26.90
C ASP A 63 10.49 15.15 26.80
N ALA A 64 10.00 14.77 25.61
CA ALA A 64 9.60 13.40 25.29
C ALA A 64 10.76 12.55 24.74
N ARG A 65 12.01 13.04 24.81
CA ARG A 65 13.21 12.40 24.22
C ARG A 65 13.04 12.07 22.73
N GLN A 66 12.42 12.97 21.98
CA GLN A 66 12.16 12.79 20.55
C GLN A 66 12.69 13.97 19.73
N CYS A 67 13.14 13.67 18.50
CA CYS A 67 13.59 14.68 17.54
C CYS A 67 12.44 15.40 16.83
N CYS A 68 11.22 14.84 16.89
CA CYS A 68 10.02 15.43 16.30
C CYS A 68 9.37 16.41 17.28
N GLY A 69 8.91 17.57 16.79
CA GLY A 69 8.25 18.62 17.58
C GLY A 69 6.74 18.72 17.41
N GLY A 70 6.11 17.73 16.76
CA GLY A 70 4.67 17.68 16.51
C GLY A 70 3.85 17.15 17.68
N ALA A 71 2.60 16.78 17.42
CA ALA A 71 1.75 16.06 18.36
C ALA A 71 0.89 15.06 17.61
N VAL A 72 0.59 13.93 18.26
CA VAL A 72 -0.29 12.90 17.73
C VAL A 72 -1.40 12.59 18.72
N LYS A 73 -2.57 12.22 18.20
CA LYS A 73 -3.66 11.65 18.98
C LYS A 73 -3.81 10.18 18.65
N LEU A 74 -3.62 9.35 19.66
CA LEU A 74 -3.78 7.91 19.56
C LEU A 74 -5.19 7.51 20.00
N ALA A 75 -5.82 6.63 19.22
CA ALA A 75 -6.98 5.85 19.66
C ALA A 75 -6.55 4.40 19.89
N LEU A 76 -6.87 3.87 21.06
CA LEU A 76 -6.71 2.48 21.45
C LEU A 76 -8.05 1.80 21.26
N GLU A 77 -8.09 0.77 20.41
CA GLU A 77 -9.28 -0.03 20.14
C GLU A 77 -9.06 -1.44 20.68
N LEU A 78 -9.92 -1.90 21.58
CA LEU A 78 -9.89 -3.27 22.06
C LEU A 78 -10.44 -4.21 20.98
N LEU A 79 -9.60 -5.14 20.53
CA LEU A 79 -9.98 -6.20 19.62
C LEU A 79 -10.31 -7.46 20.41
N ASP A 80 -11.60 -7.78 20.50
CA ASP A 80 -12.14 -8.99 21.12
C ASP A 80 -12.72 -9.94 20.06
N ALA A 81 -13.35 -11.04 20.49
CA ALA A 81 -13.98 -11.98 19.57
C ALA A 81 -15.05 -11.34 18.66
N ASN A 82 -15.66 -10.23 19.10
CA ASN A 82 -16.63 -9.48 18.31
C ASN A 82 -16.00 -8.67 17.16
N ALA A 83 -14.67 -8.56 17.11
CA ALA A 83 -13.98 -7.90 16.01
C ALA A 83 -13.87 -8.78 14.75
N ALA A 84 -13.93 -10.10 14.91
CA ALA A 84 -13.72 -11.06 13.81
C ALA A 84 -14.61 -10.81 12.57
N PRO A 85 -15.92 -10.49 12.69
CA PRO A 85 -16.76 -10.27 11.52
C PRO A 85 -16.33 -9.08 10.65
N TRP A 86 -15.97 -7.95 11.26
CA TRP A 86 -15.59 -6.77 10.48
C TRP A 86 -14.14 -6.87 9.99
N LEU A 87 -13.25 -7.53 10.74
CA LEU A 87 -11.88 -7.81 10.30
C LEU A 87 -11.88 -8.73 9.07
N LYS A 88 -12.72 -9.77 9.07
CA LYS A 88 -12.88 -10.65 7.91
C LYS A 88 -13.38 -9.87 6.70
N LYS A 89 -14.42 -9.05 6.88
CA LYS A 89 -14.92 -8.18 5.80
C LYS A 89 -13.83 -7.23 5.28
N ALA A 90 -13.00 -6.68 6.16
CA ALA A 90 -11.90 -5.79 5.76
C ALA A 90 -10.85 -6.55 4.93
N ALA A 91 -10.49 -7.77 5.33
CA ALA A 91 -9.57 -8.62 4.58
C ALA A 91 -10.11 -8.96 3.18
N ASP A 92 -11.40 -9.29 3.07
CA ASP A 92 -12.06 -9.57 1.78
C ASP A 92 -12.06 -8.33 0.87
N SER A 93 -12.30 -7.13 1.44
CA SER A 93 -12.26 -5.85 0.71
C SER A 93 -10.86 -5.49 0.19
N ILE A 94 -9.80 -5.78 0.95
CA ILE A 94 -8.40 -5.58 0.53
C ILE A 94 -8.07 -6.45 -0.69
N GLN A 95 -8.51 -7.72 -0.68
CA GLN A 95 -8.27 -8.64 -1.79
C GLN A 95 -9.02 -8.25 -3.08
N SER A 96 -10.14 -7.54 -2.94
CA SER A 96 -11.01 -7.15 -4.05
C SER A 96 -10.67 -5.78 -4.65
N ASP A 97 -9.57 -5.14 -4.22
CA ASP A 97 -9.10 -3.82 -4.67
C ASP A 97 -10.19 -2.73 -4.66
N THR A 98 -11.00 -2.74 -3.61
CA THR A 98 -12.11 -1.77 -3.43
C THR A 98 -11.61 -0.46 -2.83
N ASP A 99 -12.39 0.61 -3.01
CA ASP A 99 -12.21 1.86 -2.26
C ASP A 99 -12.89 1.80 -0.89
N ASP A 100 -12.96 0.62 -0.27
CA ASP A 100 -13.54 0.49 1.06
C ASP A 100 -12.61 1.08 2.14
N ALA A 101 -13.21 1.45 3.26
CA ALA A 101 -12.52 1.93 4.44
C ALA A 101 -13.13 1.30 5.69
N VAL A 102 -12.35 1.20 6.77
CA VAL A 102 -12.89 0.90 8.10
C VAL A 102 -13.20 2.22 8.79
N LEU A 103 -14.47 2.38 9.17
CA LEU A 103 -14.89 3.45 10.05
C LEU A 103 -14.66 3.03 11.49
N PHE A 104 -13.75 3.74 12.15
CA PHE A 104 -13.52 3.68 13.59
C PHE A 104 -14.28 4.84 14.24
N PRO A 105 -15.27 4.59 15.11
CA PRO A 105 -15.78 5.64 15.97
C PRO A 105 -14.63 6.16 16.85
N THR A 106 -14.61 7.43 17.24
CA THR A 106 -13.57 7.99 18.13
C THR A 106 -14.13 8.56 19.42
N ARG A 107 -15.46 8.73 19.50
CA ARG A 107 -16.17 9.22 20.70
C ARG A 107 -17.10 8.19 21.34
N ASP A 108 -17.73 7.34 20.55
CA ASP A 108 -18.62 6.29 21.06
C ASP A 108 -17.80 5.07 21.50
N VAL A 109 -17.57 4.97 22.81
CA VAL A 109 -16.76 3.91 23.45
C VAL A 109 -17.38 2.52 23.39
N SER A 110 -18.61 2.37 22.87
CA SER A 110 -19.32 1.09 22.75
C SER A 110 -19.44 0.59 21.31
N ALA A 111 -19.50 1.51 20.34
CA ALA A 111 -19.66 1.18 18.93
C ALA A 111 -18.46 0.42 18.34
N THR A 112 -18.77 -0.63 17.57
CA THR A 112 -17.79 -1.42 16.82
C THR A 112 -17.34 -0.72 15.54
N PRO A 113 -16.07 -0.91 15.14
CA PRO A 113 -15.62 -0.55 13.80
C PRO A 113 -16.40 -1.33 12.74
N ARG A 114 -16.55 -0.74 11.56
CA ARG A 114 -17.24 -1.39 10.42
C ARG A 114 -16.65 -0.98 9.08
N VAL A 115 -16.65 -1.90 8.14
CA VAL A 115 -16.27 -1.63 6.74
C VAL A 115 -17.40 -0.89 6.02
N ILE A 116 -17.06 0.26 5.46
CA ILE A 116 -17.91 1.11 4.63
C ILE A 116 -17.29 1.24 3.24
N SER A 117 -18.12 1.48 2.23
CA SER A 117 -17.63 1.82 0.88
C SER A 117 -17.48 3.32 0.73
N ALA A 118 -16.37 3.78 0.11
CA ALA A 118 -16.08 5.21 -0.07
C ALA A 118 -17.14 5.99 -0.87
N SER A 119 -17.99 5.30 -1.66
CA SER A 119 -19.14 5.94 -2.32
C SER A 119 -20.14 6.55 -1.33
N ARG A 120 -20.13 6.12 -0.06
CA ARG A 120 -20.76 6.85 1.04
C ARG A 120 -19.75 7.84 1.58
N SER A 121 -19.84 9.09 1.12
CA SER A 121 -19.13 10.22 1.72
C SER A 121 -19.57 10.39 3.17
N VAL A 122 -18.91 9.71 4.10
CA VAL A 122 -18.99 10.05 5.51
C VAL A 122 -18.15 11.31 5.63
N SER A 123 -18.81 12.47 5.68
CA SER A 123 -18.12 13.69 6.14
C SER A 123 -17.42 13.31 7.44
N PRO A 124 -16.14 13.68 7.67
CA PRO A 124 -15.49 13.50 8.95
C PRO A 124 -16.20 14.37 9.99
N ALA A 125 -17.40 13.95 10.38
CA ALA A 125 -18.14 14.47 11.49
C ALA A 125 -17.29 14.18 12.72
N SER A 126 -17.13 15.19 13.57
CA SER A 126 -16.30 15.12 14.76
C SER A 126 -16.69 13.89 15.60
N GLY A 127 -15.91 12.81 15.53
CA GLY A 127 -16.23 11.55 16.21
C GLY A 127 -16.01 10.26 15.45
N VAL A 128 -15.42 10.29 14.24
CA VAL A 128 -14.98 9.09 13.51
C VAL A 128 -13.58 9.29 12.89
N HIS A 129 -12.85 8.19 12.72
CA HIS A 129 -11.63 8.08 11.93
C HIS A 129 -11.86 7.05 10.81
N LEU A 130 -11.41 7.35 9.60
CA LEU A 130 -11.53 6.46 8.45
C LEU A 130 -10.16 5.89 8.08
N GLN A 131 -10.01 4.58 8.21
CA GLN A 131 -8.82 3.87 7.78
C GLN A 131 -9.06 3.31 6.37
N SER A 132 -8.37 3.85 5.37
CA SER A 132 -8.40 3.30 4.01
C SER A 132 -7.95 1.85 4.01
N LEU A 133 -8.67 0.98 3.30
CA LEU A 133 -8.26 -0.41 3.03
C LEU A 133 -7.51 -0.54 1.69
N ARG A 134 -7.45 0.53 0.89
CA ARG A 134 -6.66 0.56 -0.34
C ARG A 134 -5.17 0.54 -0.01
N ASP A 135 -4.40 -0.31 -0.68
CA ASP A 135 -2.94 -0.27 -0.63
C ASP A 135 -2.44 1.03 -1.29
N PRO A 136 -1.83 1.97 -0.54
CA PRO A 136 -1.44 3.26 -1.08
C PRO A 136 -0.15 3.20 -1.90
N ARG A 137 0.55 2.05 -1.90
CA ARG A 137 1.84 1.92 -2.59
C ARG A 137 1.67 2.04 -4.10
N PRO A 138 2.54 2.80 -4.79
CA PRO A 138 2.56 2.85 -6.24
C PRO A 138 2.69 1.45 -6.86
N ARG A 139 1.99 1.22 -7.97
CA ARG A 139 2.03 -0.05 -8.71
C ARG A 139 2.96 0.06 -9.91
N LEU A 140 3.86 -0.91 -10.05
CA LEU A 140 4.79 -1.02 -11.16
C LEU A 140 4.60 -2.35 -11.88
N PHE A 141 4.28 -2.30 -13.17
CA PHE A 141 4.22 -3.47 -14.04
C PHE A 141 5.50 -3.54 -14.88
N LEU A 142 6.19 -4.67 -14.79
CA LEU A 142 7.47 -4.91 -15.45
C LEU A 142 7.30 -6.04 -16.47
N PHE A 143 7.41 -5.70 -17.76
CA PHE A 143 7.44 -6.68 -18.84
C PHE A 143 8.89 -7.04 -19.17
N GLY A 144 9.29 -8.26 -18.81
CA GLY A 144 10.63 -8.81 -18.99
C GLY A 144 11.34 -9.09 -17.67
N ALA A 145 11.59 -10.38 -17.40
CA ALA A 145 12.31 -10.87 -16.22
C ALA A 145 13.76 -11.27 -16.55
N GLY A 146 14.34 -10.67 -17.60
CA GLY A 146 15.76 -10.86 -17.93
C GLY A 146 16.70 -10.26 -16.88
N HIS A 147 18.00 -10.26 -17.15
CA HIS A 147 19.03 -9.79 -16.18
C HIS A 147 18.73 -8.42 -15.57
N VAL A 148 18.35 -7.42 -16.39
CA VAL A 148 18.01 -6.07 -15.92
C VAL A 148 16.71 -6.08 -15.09
N GLY A 149 15.68 -6.78 -15.57
CA GLY A 149 14.40 -6.90 -14.88
C GLY A 149 14.55 -7.55 -13.50
N ARG A 150 15.38 -8.58 -13.39
CA ARG A 150 15.74 -9.21 -12.10
C ARG A 150 16.39 -8.24 -11.15
N SER A 151 17.41 -7.50 -11.59
CA SER A 151 18.06 -6.47 -10.76
C SER A 151 17.09 -5.40 -10.30
N LEU A 152 16.17 -4.97 -11.17
CA LEU A 152 15.12 -4.02 -10.81
C LEU A 152 14.19 -4.60 -9.75
N CYS A 153 13.77 -5.87 -9.87
CA CYS A 153 12.95 -6.54 -8.86
C CYS A 153 13.66 -6.61 -7.49
N THR A 154 14.98 -6.85 -7.46
CA THR A 154 15.77 -6.86 -6.22
C THR A 154 15.83 -5.49 -5.53
N ILE A 155 15.86 -4.40 -6.30
CA ILE A 155 15.81 -3.04 -5.73
C ILE A 155 14.38 -2.75 -5.27
N ALA A 156 13.40 -3.04 -6.12
CA ALA A 156 11.99 -2.83 -5.85
C ALA A 156 11.48 -3.58 -4.60
N SER A 157 12.04 -4.74 -4.26
CA SER A 157 11.65 -5.49 -3.06
C SER A 157 11.92 -4.73 -1.75
N GLN A 158 12.75 -3.68 -1.79
CA GLN A 158 13.11 -2.85 -0.64
C GLN A 158 12.38 -1.50 -0.63
N LEU A 159 11.55 -1.23 -1.64
CA LEU A 159 10.86 0.04 -1.80
C LEU A 159 9.37 -0.08 -1.44
N PRO A 160 8.73 1.02 -1.01
CA PRO A 160 7.30 1.05 -0.70
C PRO A 160 6.45 1.12 -1.99
N LEU A 161 6.62 0.13 -2.88
CA LEU A 161 5.86 -0.04 -4.12
C LEU A 161 5.38 -1.49 -4.24
N ARG A 162 4.39 -1.74 -5.10
CA ARG A 162 3.96 -3.09 -5.51
C ARG A 162 4.42 -3.36 -6.94
N LEU A 163 5.19 -4.42 -7.15
CA LEU A 163 5.70 -4.81 -8.46
C LEU A 163 5.02 -6.08 -8.98
N MET A 164 4.56 -6.06 -10.23
CA MET A 164 4.15 -7.24 -10.99
C MET A 164 5.15 -7.49 -12.12
N ALA A 165 5.92 -8.58 -12.05
CA ALA A 165 6.87 -8.99 -13.08
C ALA A 165 6.23 -10.02 -14.01
N LEU A 166 6.28 -9.75 -15.32
CA LEU A 166 5.71 -10.60 -16.36
C LEU A 166 6.82 -11.01 -17.34
N ASP A 167 6.98 -12.31 -17.56
CA ASP A 167 7.82 -12.86 -18.63
C ASP A 167 7.18 -14.19 -19.07
N SER A 168 7.29 -14.58 -20.33
CA SER A 168 6.73 -15.83 -20.83
C SER A 168 7.60 -17.05 -20.49
N ARG A 169 8.88 -16.83 -20.15
CA ARG A 169 9.87 -17.89 -19.93
C ARG A 169 9.94 -18.25 -18.44
N ASP A 170 9.55 -19.47 -18.11
CA ASP A 170 9.62 -20.02 -16.74
C ASP A 170 11.00 -19.84 -16.09
N ALA A 171 12.06 -20.13 -16.84
CA ALA A 171 13.43 -20.01 -16.35
C ALA A 171 13.81 -18.59 -15.91
N MET A 172 13.22 -17.55 -16.53
CA MET A 172 13.47 -16.16 -16.13
C MET A 172 12.63 -15.78 -14.91
N ARG A 173 11.35 -16.18 -14.87
CA ARG A 173 10.46 -15.96 -13.73
C ARG A 173 11.02 -16.56 -12.44
N ALA A 174 11.57 -17.78 -12.52
CA ALA A 174 12.14 -18.49 -11.37
C ALA A 174 13.35 -17.79 -10.73
N LEU A 175 13.97 -16.82 -11.41
CA LEU A 175 15.14 -16.09 -10.90
C LEU A 175 14.77 -14.78 -10.18
N ILE A 176 13.51 -14.35 -10.23
CA ILE A 176 13.04 -13.14 -9.53
C ILE A 176 13.01 -13.43 -8.02
N PRO A 177 13.54 -12.52 -7.18
CA PRO A 177 13.53 -12.71 -5.74
C PRO A 177 12.10 -12.76 -5.18
N HIS A 178 11.86 -13.64 -4.23
CA HIS A 178 10.62 -13.64 -3.45
C HIS A 178 10.63 -12.47 -2.46
N ALA A 179 9.60 -11.66 -2.51
CA ALA A 179 9.34 -10.58 -1.57
C ALA A 179 7.84 -10.30 -1.52
N ASP A 180 7.33 -9.86 -0.37
CA ASP A 180 5.89 -9.64 -0.17
C ASP A 180 5.28 -8.64 -1.15
N ASN A 181 6.10 -7.73 -1.71
CA ASN A 181 5.70 -6.69 -2.64
C ASN A 181 6.07 -6.96 -4.10
N VAL A 182 6.59 -8.14 -4.42
CA VAL A 182 6.92 -8.56 -5.78
C VAL A 182 6.10 -9.80 -6.14
N THR A 183 5.23 -9.66 -7.12
CA THR A 183 4.47 -10.77 -7.70
C THR A 183 5.01 -11.11 -9.08
N VAL A 184 5.05 -12.39 -9.42
CA VAL A 184 5.56 -12.88 -10.70
C VAL A 184 4.46 -13.67 -11.40
N ALA A 185 4.21 -13.35 -12.67
CA ALA A 185 3.15 -14.00 -13.45
C ALA A 185 3.63 -14.39 -14.84
N ASN A 186 2.95 -15.37 -15.44
CA ASN A 186 3.17 -15.71 -16.83
C ASN A 186 2.66 -14.59 -17.73
N MET A 187 3.51 -14.11 -18.63
CA MET A 187 3.11 -13.22 -19.69
C MET A 187 2.54 -14.04 -20.84
N THR A 188 1.23 -13.94 -21.03
CA THR A 188 0.51 -14.57 -22.15
C THR A 188 0.50 -13.60 -23.33
N GLU A 189 -0.69 -13.18 -23.78
CA GLU A 189 -0.83 -12.25 -24.90
C GLU A 189 -0.65 -10.79 -24.43
N PRO A 190 0.14 -9.97 -25.15
CA PRO A 190 0.44 -8.60 -24.75
C PRO A 190 -0.79 -7.74 -24.45
N GLU A 191 -1.82 -7.77 -25.30
CA GLU A 191 -3.03 -6.96 -25.11
C GLU A 191 -3.81 -7.38 -23.86
N SER A 192 -3.88 -8.68 -23.58
CA SER A 192 -4.52 -9.21 -22.36
C SER A 192 -3.78 -8.77 -21.10
N CYS A 193 -2.45 -8.88 -21.10
CA CYS A 193 -1.62 -8.40 -19.99
C CYS A 193 -1.70 -6.88 -19.81
N VAL A 194 -1.80 -6.09 -20.88
CA VAL A 194 -1.98 -4.63 -20.80
C VAL A 194 -3.37 -4.26 -20.30
N GLY A 195 -4.41 -5.01 -20.70
CA GLY A 195 -5.78 -4.83 -20.26
C GLY A 195 -5.99 -5.07 -18.76
N SER A 196 -5.18 -5.93 -18.13
CA SER A 196 -5.25 -6.19 -16.69
C SER A 196 -4.52 -5.17 -15.81
N ILE A 197 -3.78 -4.22 -16.40
CA ILE A 197 -3.05 -3.20 -15.64
C ILE A 197 -4.06 -2.24 -15.00
N PRO A 198 -4.00 -1.99 -13.68
CA PRO A 198 -4.88 -1.05 -13.01
C PRO A 198 -4.55 0.40 -13.42
N ARG A 199 -5.55 1.28 -13.28
CA ARG A 199 -5.37 2.73 -13.46
C ARG A 199 -4.25 3.27 -12.57
N ASN A 200 -3.59 4.33 -13.02
CA ASN A 200 -2.51 5.04 -12.32
C ASN A 200 -1.28 4.17 -11.98
N ALA A 201 -1.11 3.03 -12.65
CA ALA A 201 0.10 2.23 -12.56
C ALA A 201 1.21 2.79 -13.46
N ALA A 202 2.46 2.57 -13.06
CA ALA A 202 3.62 2.75 -13.92
C ALA A 202 3.95 1.44 -14.64
N VAL A 203 4.46 1.53 -15.87
CA VAL A 203 4.81 0.38 -16.69
C VAL A 203 6.23 0.52 -17.24
N LEU A 204 7.00 -0.56 -17.17
CA LEU A 204 8.32 -0.68 -17.78
C LEU A 204 8.38 -1.87 -18.73
N VAL A 205 8.76 -1.61 -19.98
CA VAL A 205 8.92 -2.61 -21.04
C VAL A 205 10.40 -2.87 -21.27
N MET A 206 10.84 -4.09 -20.99
CA MET A 206 12.23 -4.53 -21.13
C MET A 206 12.34 -6.02 -21.46
N THR A 207 11.58 -6.45 -22.46
CA THR A 207 11.58 -7.85 -22.90
C THR A 207 12.84 -8.18 -23.70
N HIS A 208 12.97 -9.44 -24.09
CA HIS A 208 14.08 -9.93 -24.93
C HIS A 208 13.82 -9.75 -26.43
N SER A 209 12.62 -9.32 -26.84
CA SER A 209 12.21 -9.26 -28.25
C SER A 209 11.78 -7.85 -28.63
N HIS A 210 12.39 -7.33 -29.70
CA HIS A 210 12.01 -6.02 -30.24
C HIS A 210 10.57 -5.98 -30.76
N GLU A 211 10.04 -7.10 -31.29
CA GLU A 211 8.66 -7.10 -31.79
C GLU A 211 7.67 -7.10 -30.63
N LEU A 212 7.94 -7.90 -29.61
CA LEU A 212 7.11 -7.94 -28.39
C LEU A 212 7.10 -6.59 -27.67
N ASP A 213 8.27 -5.95 -27.52
CA ASP A 213 8.35 -4.60 -26.96
C ASP A 213 7.50 -3.60 -27.76
N TYR A 214 7.47 -3.73 -29.09
CA TYR A 214 6.68 -2.88 -29.97
C TYR A 214 5.18 -3.10 -29.76
N GLU A 215 4.74 -4.36 -29.73
CA GLU A 215 3.34 -4.73 -29.47
C GLU A 215 2.86 -4.21 -28.11
N LEU A 216 3.67 -4.39 -27.05
CA LEU A 216 3.39 -3.85 -25.72
C LEU A 216 3.28 -2.33 -25.74
N CYS A 217 4.25 -1.62 -26.33
CA CYS A 217 4.20 -0.17 -26.42
C CYS A 217 2.97 0.31 -27.20
N ARG A 218 2.60 -0.35 -28.30
CA ARG A 218 1.41 -0.01 -29.08
C ARG A 218 0.13 -0.19 -28.27
N ALA A 219 0.01 -1.27 -27.49
CA ALA A 219 -1.14 -1.48 -26.63
C ALA A 219 -1.19 -0.49 -25.45
N LEU A 220 -0.04 -0.23 -24.81
CA LEU A 220 0.08 0.69 -23.68
C LEU A 220 -0.23 2.14 -24.06
N LEU A 221 0.21 2.60 -25.22
CA LEU A 221 -0.02 3.98 -25.68
C LEU A 221 -1.47 4.29 -26.04
N LYS A 222 -2.33 3.27 -26.17
CA LYS A 222 -3.79 3.45 -26.30
C LYS A 222 -4.48 3.79 -24.98
N ARG A 223 -3.77 3.68 -23.85
CA ARG A 223 -4.30 3.97 -22.52
C ARG A 223 -3.93 5.38 -22.08
N ASP A 224 -4.92 6.12 -21.61
CA ASP A 224 -4.81 7.49 -21.10
C ASP A 224 -4.83 7.56 -19.56
N ASP A 225 -4.88 6.41 -18.89
CA ASP A 225 -5.07 6.26 -17.45
C ASP A 225 -3.85 5.72 -16.70
N LEU A 226 -2.72 5.53 -17.38
CA LEU A 226 -1.46 5.07 -16.78
C LEU A 226 -0.62 6.26 -16.29
N ALA A 227 0.08 6.07 -15.17
CA ALA A 227 0.92 7.12 -14.58
C ALA A 227 2.23 7.33 -15.35
N PHE A 228 2.79 6.25 -15.92
CA PHE A 228 4.07 6.29 -16.63
C PHE A 228 4.22 5.07 -17.55
N ILE A 229 4.84 5.28 -18.72
CA ILE A 229 5.25 4.21 -19.65
C ILE A 229 6.71 4.41 -20.01
N GLY A 230 7.56 3.43 -19.66
CA GLY A 230 8.98 3.41 -20.01
C GLY A 230 9.31 2.20 -20.88
N LEU A 231 10.21 2.39 -21.85
CA LEU A 231 10.77 1.34 -22.69
C LEU A 231 12.30 1.35 -22.56
N ILE A 232 12.91 0.21 -22.25
CA ILE A 232 14.37 0.08 -22.32
C ILE A 232 14.82 0.07 -23.78
N GLY A 233 15.88 0.80 -24.08
CA GLY A 233 16.48 0.76 -25.41
C GLY A 233 17.36 1.94 -25.75
N SER A 234 18.10 1.79 -26.85
CA SER A 234 18.88 2.87 -27.44
C SER A 234 18.00 3.93 -28.10
N HIS A 235 18.58 5.11 -28.33
CA HIS A 235 17.93 6.17 -29.11
C HIS A 235 17.45 5.70 -30.49
N SER A 236 18.23 4.85 -31.17
CA SER A 236 17.86 4.31 -32.48
C SER A 236 16.63 3.39 -32.43
N LYS A 237 16.50 2.54 -31.39
CA LYS A 237 15.31 1.72 -31.18
C LYS A 237 14.08 2.59 -30.94
N ALA A 238 14.21 3.60 -30.07
CA ALA A 238 13.13 4.53 -29.77
C ALA A 238 12.69 5.32 -31.02
N ALA A 239 13.63 5.79 -31.84
CA ALA A 239 13.34 6.49 -33.09
C ALA A 239 12.54 5.59 -34.06
N ARG A 240 12.98 4.33 -34.24
CA ARG A 240 12.30 3.35 -35.10
C ARG A 240 10.88 3.05 -34.61
N PHE A 241 10.70 2.87 -33.30
CA PHE A 241 9.38 2.60 -32.72
C PHE A 241 8.44 3.79 -32.92
N ARG A 242 8.88 5.02 -32.62
CA ARG A 242 8.06 6.22 -32.84
C ARG A 242 7.66 6.40 -34.30
N HIS A 243 8.58 6.12 -35.23
CA HIS A 243 8.27 6.19 -36.66
C HIS A 243 7.20 5.18 -37.07
N ARG A 244 7.33 3.94 -36.61
CA ARG A 244 6.39 2.86 -36.93
C ARG A 244 5.04 3.08 -36.26
N LEU A 245 5.01 3.50 -34.98
CA LEU A 245 3.78 3.83 -34.26
C LEU A 245 2.99 4.94 -34.96
N ARG A 246 3.65 6.03 -35.37
CA ARG A 246 2.98 7.11 -36.13
C ARG A 246 2.32 6.66 -37.43
N LYS A 247 2.84 5.59 -38.06
CA LYS A 247 2.22 5.01 -39.25
C LYS A 247 1.02 4.13 -38.91
N ASP A 248 1.05 3.49 -37.75
CA ASP A 248 -0.01 2.58 -37.28
C ASP A 248 -1.21 3.32 -36.66
N GLY A 249 -1.08 4.63 -36.41
CA GLY A 249 -2.09 5.50 -35.80
C GLY A 249 -1.93 5.65 -34.29
#